data_AF-D3U2C7-F1
#
_entry.id   AF-D3U2C7-F1
#
_cell.length_a   1.000
_cell.length_b   1.000
_cell.length_c   1.000
_cell.angle_alpha   90.00
_cell.angle_beta   90.00
_cell.angle_gamma   90.00
#
_symmetry.space_group_name_H-M   'P 1'
#
loop_
_entity.id
_entity.type
_entity.pdbx_description
1 polymer ?
#
loop_
_entity_poly.entity_id
_entity_poly.type
_entity_poly.pdbx_seq_one_letter_code
_entity_poly.pdbx_strand_id
1 'polypeptide(L)'
;SASVDLPGEMKVLVSKEKDKDGKYSLKATVDKIELKGTSDKDNGSGVLEGTKDDKSKAKLTIADDLSKTTFELFKEDGKTLVSRKVSSKDKTSTDEMFNEKGELSAKTMTRENGTKLEYTEMKSDGTGKAKEVLK
;
A
#
# COMPACT_ATOMS: atom_id res chain seq x y z
N SER A 1 12.95 12.09 -14.48
CA SER A 1 11.69 11.93 -13.73
C SER A 1 11.51 13.09 -12.77
N ALA A 2 10.29 13.30 -12.29
CA ALA A 2 10.00 14.11 -11.10
C ALA A 2 9.71 13.18 -9.93
N SER A 3 10.02 13.61 -8.71
CA SER A 3 9.71 12.87 -7.48
C SER A 3 8.48 13.48 -6.82
N VAL A 4 7.54 12.63 -6.42
CA VAL A 4 6.30 13.02 -5.74
C VAL A 4 6.24 12.30 -4.39
N ASP A 5 6.09 13.07 -3.32
CA ASP A 5 5.88 12.54 -1.98
C ASP A 5 4.43 12.10 -1.80
N LEU A 6 4.22 10.95 -1.15
CA LEU A 6 2.93 10.30 -1.00
C LEU A 6 2.63 10.01 0.47
N PRO A 7 1.34 9.82 0.82
CA PRO A 7 0.94 9.27 2.12
C PRO A 7 1.68 7.97 2.47
N GLY A 8 1.99 7.80 3.76
CA GLY A 8 2.71 6.63 4.26
C GLY A 8 4.23 6.69 4.10
N GLU A 9 4.79 7.91 3.97
CA GLU A 9 6.23 8.17 3.80
C GLU A 9 6.81 7.53 2.52
N MET A 10 5.96 7.34 1.50
CA MET A 10 6.35 6.77 0.22
C MET A 10 6.72 7.87 -0.78
N LYS A 11 7.49 7.51 -1.80
CA LYS A 11 7.79 8.37 -2.95
C LYS A 11 7.56 7.62 -4.25
N VAL A 12 7.08 8.32 -5.27
CA VAL A 12 6.99 7.82 -6.63
C VAL A 12 7.76 8.73 -7.58
N LEU A 13 8.46 8.13 -8.53
CA LEU A 13 9.11 8.80 -9.65
C LEU A 13 8.20 8.70 -10.87
N VAL A 14 7.86 9.84 -11.46
CA VAL A 14 7.08 9.94 -12.71
C VAL A 14 7.98 10.40 -13.86
N SER A 15 7.84 9.82 -15.05
CA SER A 15 8.59 10.26 -16.24
C SER A 15 8.25 11.72 -16.60
N LYS A 16 9.20 12.42 -17.24
CA LYS A 16 8.97 13.80 -17.72
C LYS A 16 8.15 13.84 -19.01
N GLU A 17 8.19 12.75 -19.76
CA GLU A 17 7.57 12.61 -21.06
C GLU A 17 6.75 11.31 -21.10
N LYS A 18 5.80 11.28 -22.03
CA LYS A 18 5.00 10.09 -22.32
C LYS A 18 5.82 9.07 -23.09
N ASP A 19 5.51 7.80 -22.87
CA ASP A 19 6.03 6.68 -23.66
C ASP A 19 5.35 6.60 -25.04
N LYS A 20 5.74 5.59 -25.83
CA LYS A 20 5.19 5.34 -27.17
C LYS A 20 3.67 5.12 -27.19
N ASP A 21 3.07 4.74 -26.06
CA ASP A 21 1.64 4.48 -25.91
C ASP A 21 0.91 5.70 -25.33
N GLY A 22 1.60 6.83 -25.16
CA GLY A 22 1.04 8.08 -24.67
C GLY A 22 0.90 8.16 -23.15
N LYS A 23 1.60 7.31 -22.38
CA LYS A 23 1.49 7.21 -20.92
C LYS A 23 2.76 7.62 -20.19
N TYR A 24 2.63 8.10 -18.96
CA TYR A 24 3.77 8.36 -18.08
C TYR A 24 4.20 7.07 -17.39
N SER A 25 5.50 6.82 -17.34
CA SER A 25 6.07 5.72 -16.57
C SER A 25 6.20 6.10 -15.11
N LEU A 26 5.82 5.18 -14.23
CA LEU A 26 5.89 5.30 -12.77
C LEU A 26 6.88 4.29 -12.20
N LYS A 27 7.67 4.72 -11.22
CA LYS A 27 8.59 3.85 -10.48
C LYS A 27 8.59 4.21 -8.99
N ALA A 28 8.47 3.22 -8.13
CA ALA A 28 8.60 3.39 -6.68
C ALA A 28 9.42 2.25 -6.08
N THR A 29 9.95 2.47 -4.87
CA THR A 29 10.56 1.41 -4.07
C THR A 29 9.89 1.41 -2.71
N VAL A 30 9.24 0.31 -2.35
CA VAL A 30 8.55 0.13 -1.07
C VAL A 30 9.07 -1.17 -0.45
N ASP A 31 9.53 -1.13 0.80
CA ASP A 31 10.10 -2.28 1.50
C ASP A 31 11.18 -3.05 0.70
N LYS A 32 12.06 -2.29 0.02
CA LYS A 32 13.12 -2.81 -0.89
C LYS A 32 12.59 -3.51 -2.14
N ILE A 33 11.31 -3.39 -2.46
CA ILE A 33 10.67 -3.95 -3.65
C ILE A 33 10.55 -2.84 -4.69
N GLU A 34 11.15 -3.03 -5.87
CA GLU A 34 10.97 -2.13 -6.99
C GLU A 34 9.61 -2.37 -7.65
N LEU A 35 8.78 -1.32 -7.72
CA LEU A 35 7.47 -1.32 -8.35
C LEU A 35 7.49 -0.45 -9.60
N LYS A 36 6.83 -0.90 -10.65
CA LYS A 36 6.71 -0.18 -11.94
C LYS A 36 5.26 -0.16 -12.41
N GLY A 37 4.90 0.90 -13.11
CA GLY A 37 3.58 1.06 -13.70
C GLY A 37 3.57 2.13 -14.78
N THR A 38 2.43 2.31 -15.42
CA THR A 38 2.17 3.44 -16.32
C THR A 38 0.87 4.12 -15.95
N SER A 39 0.76 5.42 -16.25
CA SER A 39 -0.41 6.24 -15.94
C SER A 39 -0.71 7.22 -17.05
N ASP A 40 -1.97 7.55 -17.24
CA ASP A 40 -2.38 8.61 -18.17
C ASP A 40 -2.08 10.02 -17.59
N LYS A 41 -1.87 10.10 -16.26
CA LYS A 41 -1.59 11.34 -15.52
C LYS A 41 -0.10 11.47 -15.20
N ASP A 42 0.37 12.72 -15.15
CA ASP A 42 1.75 13.09 -14.84
C ASP A 42 1.99 13.42 -13.35
N ASN A 43 0.94 13.39 -12.53
CA ASN A 43 0.99 13.77 -11.12
C ASN A 43 1.52 12.66 -10.20
N GLY A 44 1.81 11.47 -10.73
CA GLY A 44 2.27 10.31 -9.98
C GLY A 44 1.15 9.36 -9.52
N SER A 45 -0.13 9.66 -9.79
CA SER A 45 -1.22 8.72 -9.50
C SER A 45 -1.21 7.53 -10.45
N GLY A 46 -1.76 6.41 -10.00
CA GLY A 46 -1.85 5.19 -10.80
C GLY A 46 -1.59 3.92 -10.00
N VAL A 47 -1.31 2.84 -10.72
CA VAL A 47 -1.02 1.52 -10.16
C VAL A 47 0.38 1.11 -10.55
N LEU A 48 1.15 0.66 -9.57
CA LEU A 48 2.48 0.08 -9.76
C LEU A 48 2.50 -1.35 -9.21
N GLU A 49 3.17 -2.24 -9.92
CA GLU A 49 3.27 -3.65 -9.54
C GLU A 49 4.73 -4.08 -9.49
N GLY A 50 5.00 -5.10 -8.67
CA GLY A 50 6.30 -5.72 -8.53
C GLY A 50 6.19 -7.17 -8.08
N THR A 51 7.30 -7.90 -8.19
CA THR A 51 7.42 -9.28 -7.73
C THR A 51 8.66 -9.38 -6.87
N LYS A 52 8.55 -10.00 -5.69
CA LYS A 52 9.68 -10.27 -4.80
C LYS A 52 10.48 -11.48 -5.28
N ASP A 53 11.64 -11.71 -4.68
CA ASP A 53 12.48 -12.89 -4.96
C ASP A 53 11.77 -14.21 -4.59
N ASP A 54 10.91 -14.20 -3.57
CA ASP A 54 10.05 -15.34 -3.18
C ASP A 54 8.80 -15.50 -4.08
N LYS A 55 8.74 -14.74 -5.18
CA LYS A 55 7.64 -14.67 -6.16
C LYS A 55 6.32 -14.08 -5.66
N SER A 56 6.24 -13.65 -4.40
CA SER A 56 5.10 -12.88 -3.89
C SER A 56 4.90 -11.62 -4.74
N LYS A 57 3.65 -11.23 -4.95
CA LYS A 57 3.30 -10.05 -5.74
C LYS A 57 3.10 -8.84 -4.83
N ALA A 58 3.49 -7.67 -5.31
CA ALA A 58 3.29 -6.40 -4.63
C ALA A 58 2.55 -5.44 -5.55
N LYS A 59 1.61 -4.69 -4.99
CA LYS A 59 0.83 -3.67 -5.70
C LYS A 59 0.75 -2.40 -4.88
N LEU A 60 1.09 -1.27 -5.48
CA LEU A 60 0.88 0.06 -4.93
C LEU A 60 -0.17 0.76 -5.79
N THR A 61 -1.27 1.17 -5.17
CA THR A 61 -2.29 2.01 -5.80
C THR A 61 -2.23 3.40 -5.18
N ILE A 62 -2.12 4.43 -6.02
CA ILE A 62 -2.03 5.84 -5.63
C ILE A 62 -3.28 6.54 -6.16
N ALA A 63 -4.07 7.15 -5.28
CA ALA A 63 -5.28 7.87 -5.65
C ALA A 63 -4.98 9.06 -6.58
N ASP A 64 -5.94 9.40 -7.44
CA ASP A 64 -5.79 10.46 -8.44
C ASP A 64 -5.48 11.85 -7.86
N ASP A 65 -6.02 12.14 -6.67
CA ASP A 65 -5.79 13.36 -5.92
C ASP A 65 -4.59 13.28 -4.96
N LEU A 66 -3.85 12.16 -5.01
CA LEU A 66 -2.70 11.85 -4.16
C LEU A 66 -3.03 11.84 -2.66
N SER A 67 -4.32 11.77 -2.29
CA SER A 67 -4.77 11.82 -0.89
C SER A 67 -4.53 10.50 -0.14
N LYS A 68 -4.35 9.40 -0.89
CA LYS A 68 -4.34 8.05 -0.35
C LYS A 68 -3.43 7.13 -1.14
N THR A 69 -2.74 6.25 -0.42
CA THR A 69 -2.00 5.10 -0.96
C THR A 69 -2.55 3.80 -0.39
N THR A 70 -2.56 2.75 -1.20
CA THR A 70 -2.85 1.38 -0.79
C THR A 70 -1.71 0.50 -1.28
N PHE A 71 -0.93 -0.04 -0.36
CA PHE A 71 0.13 -1.00 -0.64
C PHE A 71 -0.31 -2.39 -0.22
N GLU A 72 -0.28 -3.34 -1.14
CA GLU A 72 -0.75 -4.71 -0.95
C GLU A 72 0.36 -5.70 -1.29
N LEU A 73 0.52 -6.70 -0.43
CA LEU A 73 1.33 -7.89 -0.70
C LEU A 73 0.40 -9.08 -0.87
N PHE A 74 0.66 -9.86 -1.90
CA PHE A 74 -0.06 -11.08 -2.22
C PHE A 74 0.89 -12.26 -2.27
N LYS A 75 0.35 -13.46 -2.12
CA LYS A 75 1.07 -14.70 -2.45
C LYS A 75 1.43 -14.74 -3.94
N GLU A 76 2.17 -15.78 -4.35
CA GLU A 76 2.56 -16.01 -5.74
C GLU A 76 1.36 -16.04 -6.72
N ASP A 77 0.18 -16.45 -6.24
CA ASP A 77 -1.08 -16.46 -7.01
C ASP A 77 -1.60 -15.07 -7.42
N GLY A 78 -1.05 -13.99 -6.84
CA GLY A 78 -1.46 -12.61 -7.09
C GLY A 78 -2.88 -12.26 -6.63
N LYS A 79 -3.51 -13.11 -5.82
CA LYS A 79 -4.91 -12.97 -5.38
C LYS A 79 -5.06 -13.05 -3.87
N THR A 80 -4.37 -13.99 -3.23
CA THR A 80 -4.44 -14.17 -1.79
C THR A 80 -3.59 -13.10 -1.10
N LEU A 81 -4.23 -12.20 -0.36
CA LEU A 81 -3.54 -11.16 0.40
C LEU A 81 -2.71 -11.76 1.53
N VAL A 82 -1.56 -11.16 1.76
CA VAL A 82 -0.67 -11.39 2.90
C VAL A 82 -0.73 -10.19 3.84
N SER A 83 -0.67 -8.98 3.27
CA SER A 83 -0.81 -7.74 4.02
C SER A 83 -1.35 -6.61 3.16
N ARG A 84 -2.01 -5.64 3.81
CA ARG A 84 -2.43 -4.39 3.19
C ARG A 84 -2.11 -3.23 4.12
N LYS A 85 -1.45 -2.19 3.59
CA LYS A 85 -1.27 -0.91 4.27
C LYS A 85 -1.98 0.18 3.49
N VAL A 86 -2.90 0.85 4.16
CA VAL A 86 -3.60 2.04 3.63
C VAL A 86 -3.09 3.24 4.39
N SER A 87 -2.61 4.26 3.69
CA SER A 87 -2.15 5.52 4.29
C SER A 87 -2.84 6.70 3.64
N SER A 88 -3.21 7.68 4.46
CA SER A 88 -3.95 8.87 4.05
C SER A 88 -3.12 10.14 4.30
N LYS A 89 -3.44 11.21 3.58
CA LYS A 89 -2.75 12.51 3.67
C LYS A 89 -2.87 13.18 5.04
N ASP A 90 -3.93 12.87 5.78
CA ASP A 90 -4.13 13.26 7.18
C ASP A 90 -3.26 12.45 8.18
N LYS A 91 -2.30 11.68 7.67
CA LYS A 91 -1.35 10.86 8.44
C LYS A 91 -2.00 9.71 9.20
N THR A 92 -3.26 9.39 8.92
CA THR A 92 -3.87 8.14 9.40
C THR A 92 -3.38 6.95 8.58
N SER A 93 -3.29 5.79 9.22
CA SER A 93 -3.00 4.53 8.52
C SER A 93 -3.77 3.36 9.08
N THR A 94 -4.00 2.38 8.22
CA THR A 94 -4.49 1.05 8.60
C THR A 94 -3.57 0.00 8.01
N ASP A 95 -3.02 -0.84 8.89
CA ASP A 95 -2.15 -1.96 8.55
C ASP A 95 -2.90 -3.26 8.86
N GLU A 96 -3.18 -4.07 7.83
CA GLU A 96 -3.92 -5.33 7.90
C GLU A 96 -2.99 -6.50 7.57
N MET A 97 -3.06 -7.57 8.35
CA MET A 97 -2.42 -8.85 8.05
C MET A 97 -3.48 -9.93 7.81
N PHE A 98 -3.18 -10.83 6.90
CA PHE A 98 -4.09 -11.89 6.47
C PHE A 98 -3.48 -13.27 6.74
N ASN A 99 -4.30 -14.23 7.11
CA ASN A 99 -3.88 -15.62 7.31
C ASN A 99 -3.72 -16.36 5.97
N GLU A 100 -3.35 -17.65 6.03
CA GLU A 100 -3.13 -18.44 4.82
C GLU A 100 -4.34 -18.58 3.90
N LYS A 101 -5.56 -18.41 4.44
CA LYS A 101 -6.82 -18.45 3.68
C LYS A 101 -7.22 -17.08 3.13
N GLY A 102 -6.44 -16.03 3.39
CA GLY A 102 -6.76 -14.65 3.02
C GLY A 102 -7.77 -13.98 3.95
N GLU A 103 -7.99 -14.51 5.14
CA GLU A 103 -8.88 -13.90 6.16
C GLU A 103 -8.08 -12.94 7.05
N LEU A 104 -8.69 -11.83 7.45
CA LEU A 104 -8.05 -10.83 8.31
C LEU A 104 -7.70 -11.43 9.67
N SER A 105 -6.41 -11.38 10.04
CA SER A 105 -5.88 -11.96 11.29
C SER A 105 -5.40 -10.90 12.28
N ALA A 106 -5.02 -9.72 11.79
CA ALA A 106 -4.68 -8.58 12.61
C ALA A 106 -4.95 -7.27 11.87
N LYS A 107 -5.24 -6.21 12.63
CA LYS A 107 -5.46 -4.86 12.14
C LYS A 107 -4.90 -3.85 13.12
N THR A 108 -4.02 -2.97 12.66
CA THR A 108 -3.56 -1.81 13.42
C THR A 108 -4.04 -0.54 12.75
N MET A 109 -4.74 0.31 13.49
CA MET A 109 -5.13 1.64 13.01
C MET A 109 -4.32 2.68 13.77
N THR A 110 -3.59 3.53 13.05
CA THR A 110 -2.87 4.66 13.60
C THR A 110 -3.64 5.94 13.30
N ARG A 111 -4.02 6.68 14.34
CA ARG A 111 -4.71 7.97 14.21
C ARG A 111 -3.70 9.09 13.97
N GLU A 112 -4.16 10.22 13.46
CA GLU A 112 -3.33 11.41 13.21
C GLU A 112 -2.52 11.85 14.44
N ASN A 113 -3.11 11.73 15.63
CA ASN A 113 -2.45 12.10 16.89
C ASN A 113 -1.40 11.08 17.37
N GLY A 114 -1.20 9.97 16.66
CA GLY A 114 -0.24 8.90 16.97
C GLY A 114 -0.80 7.78 17.87
N THR A 115 -2.01 7.91 18.41
CA THR A 115 -2.66 6.82 19.16
C THR A 115 -3.01 5.66 18.23
N LYS A 116 -3.06 4.44 18.77
CA LYS A 116 -3.29 3.23 17.98
C LYS A 116 -4.43 2.39 18.54
N LEU A 117 -5.17 1.75 17.65
CA LEU A 117 -6.01 0.60 17.96
C LEU A 117 -5.37 -0.64 17.34
N GLU A 118 -4.97 -1.58 18.18
CA GLU A 118 -4.34 -2.85 17.81
C GLU A 118 -5.37 -3.97 18.01
N TYR A 119 -5.78 -4.62 16.91
CA TYR A 119 -6.59 -5.82 16.92
C TYR A 119 -5.72 -7.01 16.48
N THR A 120 -5.66 -8.04 17.32
CA THR A 120 -4.82 -9.23 17.10
C THR A 120 -5.60 -10.50 17.35
N GLU A 121 -5.10 -11.64 16.86
CA GLU A 121 -5.77 -12.94 17.01
C GLU A 121 -7.22 -12.89 16.49
N MET A 122 -7.44 -12.14 15.41
CA MET A 122 -8.75 -12.01 14.81
C MET A 122 -9.16 -13.34 14.17
N LYS A 123 -10.39 -13.75 14.44
CA LYS A 123 -11.01 -14.96 13.91
C LYS A 123 -11.99 -14.59 12.80
N SER A 124 -12.42 -15.61 12.05
CA SER A 124 -13.38 -15.44 10.93
C SER A 124 -14.76 -14.91 11.37
N ASP A 125 -15.13 -15.08 12.65
CA ASP A 125 -16.36 -14.51 13.22
C ASP A 125 -16.21 -13.03 13.64
N GLY A 126 -15.03 -12.42 13.43
CA GLY A 126 -14.73 -11.04 13.78
C GLY A 126 -14.31 -10.82 15.24
N THR A 127 -14.27 -11.88 16.07
CA THR A 127 -13.76 -11.79 17.44
C THR A 127 -12.22 -11.76 17.46
N GLY A 128 -11.65 -11.15 18.50
CA GLY A 128 -10.20 -11.05 18.66
C GLY A 128 -9.83 -10.30 19.94
N LYS A 129 -8.54 -10.06 20.13
CA LYS A 129 -8.04 -9.18 21.20
C LYS A 129 -7.97 -7.75 20.69
N ALA A 130 -8.26 -6.80 21.57
CA ALA A 130 -8.17 -5.38 21.29
C ALA A 130 -7.29 -4.69 22.33
N LYS A 131 -6.46 -3.76 21.88
CA LYS A 131 -5.63 -2.91 22.73
C LYS A 131 -5.62 -1.50 22.15
N GLU A 132 -5.84 -0.51 22.99
CA GLU A 132 -5.63 0.89 22.64
C GLU A 132 -4.31 1.38 23.22
N VAL A 133 -3.49 2.00 22.38
CA VAL A 133 -2.21 2.60 22.77
C VAL A 133 -2.39 4.12 22.77
N LEU A 134 -2.34 4.70 23.97
CA LEU A 134 -2.41 6.13 24.20
C LEU A 134 -1.00 6.72 24.36
N LYS A 135 -0.91 8.05 24.44
CA LYS A 135 0.34 8.77 24.76
C LYS A 135 0.65 8.72 26.24
#